data_AF-A0A9D8M2N6-F1
#
_entry.id   AF-A0A9D8M2N6-F1
#
_cell.length_a   1.000
_cell.length_b   1.000
_cell.length_c   1.000
_cell.angle_alpha   90.00
_cell.angle_beta   90.00
_cell.angle_gamma   90.00
#
_symmetry.space_group_name_H-M   'P 1'
#
loop_
_entity.id
_entity.type
_entity.pdbx_description
1 polymer ?
#
loop_
_entity_poly.entity_id
_entity_poly.type
_entity_poly.pdbx_seq_one_letter_code
_entity_poly.pdbx_strand_id
1 'polypeptide(L)'
;MPGLVELVQEAERELTICNSCRYCEGYCAVFPAAELRTAFTTGDITYLANLCHDCRACYQACMYAPPHEFGINLPRALSEVRAETYAQYAWPRRLARHVRGNLATATIGAAGLGLALLTVWLTGGADRFFVAYDAPGAFYRIVPYLLMLVPALAVSCFFLAVVWFGAVRLIQGAGGSLQALLGPRVWIDAAADVLALRYLGGGGDECYYPGQDRPSAVRRVLHSCVFYGFVLAFASTVSAAILQELLHQEPPYPLLSVPVILGIAGGAGMIAGTSGLLWLKARSNRALGAAAMLRMDAAFLVVLDLAAITGLLTLALRTTPLLGTMLVLHLGVLAALYVTAPYGKFVHWVYRLAAILQHRVEESRLQA
;
A
#
# COMPACT_ATOMS: atom_id res chain seq x y z
N MET A 1 -2.66 24.69 -5.30
CA MET A 1 -3.37 23.39 -5.27
C MET A 1 -4.66 23.63 -4.49
N PRO A 2 -5.82 23.19 -4.99
CA PRO A 2 -7.09 23.36 -4.30
C PRO A 2 -7.02 22.76 -2.89
N GLY A 3 -7.69 23.41 -1.93
CA GLY A 3 -7.80 22.89 -0.57
C GLY A 3 -8.82 21.76 -0.46
N LEU A 4 -8.82 21.02 0.66
CA LEU A 4 -9.78 19.92 0.88
C LEU A 4 -11.23 20.33 0.66
N VAL A 5 -11.62 21.53 1.08
CA VAL A 5 -12.99 22.04 0.95
C VAL A 5 -13.42 22.11 -0.53
N GLU A 6 -12.58 22.66 -1.39
CA GLU A 6 -12.85 22.78 -2.83
C GLU A 6 -12.91 21.40 -3.51
N LEU A 7 -12.00 20.50 -3.15
CA LEU A 7 -11.98 19.13 -3.66
C LEU A 7 -13.24 18.33 -3.25
N VAL A 8 -13.71 18.55 -2.01
CA VAL A 8 -14.93 17.92 -1.50
C VAL A 8 -16.15 18.50 -2.19
N GLN A 9 -16.23 19.82 -2.41
CA GLN A 9 -17.32 20.45 -3.14
C GLN A 9 -17.43 19.93 -4.59
N GLU A 10 -16.31 19.74 -5.27
CA GLU A 10 -16.33 19.18 -6.62
C GLU A 10 -16.76 17.71 -6.62
N ALA A 11 -16.25 16.91 -5.69
CA ALA A 11 -16.69 15.51 -5.55
C ALA A 11 -18.18 15.41 -5.17
N GLU A 12 -18.70 16.32 -4.35
CA GLU A 12 -20.12 16.43 -4.00
C GLU A 12 -20.98 16.71 -5.22
N ARG A 13 -20.59 17.70 -6.04
CA ARG A 13 -21.27 18.04 -7.30
C ARG A 13 -21.35 16.82 -8.21
N GLU A 14 -20.22 16.15 -8.44
CA GLU A 14 -20.17 14.99 -9.32
C GLU A 14 -20.98 13.81 -8.77
N LEU A 15 -20.83 13.47 -7.49
CA LEU A 15 -21.58 12.39 -6.85
C LEU A 15 -23.08 12.64 -6.85
N THR A 16 -23.52 13.89 -6.68
CA THR A 16 -24.93 14.28 -6.77
C THR A 16 -25.51 14.00 -8.16
N ILE A 17 -24.77 14.35 -9.22
CA ILE A 17 -25.16 14.05 -10.60
C ILE A 17 -25.14 12.54 -10.85
N CYS A 18 -24.09 11.83 -10.41
CA CYS A 18 -23.98 10.38 -10.53
C CYS A 18 -25.13 9.65 -9.85
N ASN A 19 -25.50 10.06 -8.63
CA ASN A 19 -26.57 9.44 -7.85
C ASN A 19 -27.96 9.76 -8.41
N SER A 20 -28.14 10.91 -9.05
CA SER A 20 -29.38 11.25 -9.75
C SER A 20 -29.55 10.46 -11.05
N CYS A 21 -28.45 10.27 -11.80
CA CYS A 21 -28.45 9.60 -13.10
C CYS A 21 -28.44 8.06 -13.00
N ARG A 22 -27.73 7.51 -12.02
CA ARG A 22 -27.60 6.06 -11.72
C ARG A 22 -27.10 5.14 -12.85
N TYR A 23 -26.75 5.67 -14.02
CA TYR A 23 -26.28 4.85 -15.15
C TYR A 23 -25.06 3.97 -14.82
N CYS A 24 -24.20 4.44 -13.91
CA CYS A 24 -22.97 3.75 -13.52
C CYS A 24 -23.15 2.66 -12.45
N GLU A 25 -24.38 2.38 -12.00
CA GLU A 25 -24.68 1.44 -10.91
C GLU A 25 -24.08 0.04 -11.15
N GLY A 26 -24.28 -0.52 -12.35
CA GLY A 26 -23.71 -1.80 -12.75
C GLY A 26 -22.20 -1.77 -13.08
N TYR A 27 -21.59 -0.59 -13.17
CA TYR A 27 -20.18 -0.43 -13.56
C TYR A 27 -19.25 -0.20 -12.36
N CYS A 28 -19.77 0.26 -11.23
CA CYS A 28 -18.97 0.75 -10.12
C CYS A 28 -19.27 0.03 -8.80
N ALA A 29 -18.29 -0.72 -8.27
CA ALA A 29 -18.40 -1.36 -6.95
C ALA A 29 -18.69 -0.42 -5.77
N VAL A 30 -18.50 0.89 -5.95
CA VAL A 30 -18.75 1.92 -4.92
C VAL A 30 -20.20 2.40 -4.94
N PHE A 31 -20.91 2.19 -6.06
CA PHE A 31 -22.25 2.72 -6.23
C PHE A 31 -23.25 2.24 -5.17
N PRO A 32 -23.25 0.95 -4.76
CA PRO A 32 -24.11 0.48 -3.67
C PRO A 32 -23.92 1.23 -2.36
N ALA A 33 -22.72 1.76 -2.09
CA ALA A 33 -22.50 2.64 -0.94
C ALA A 33 -23.00 4.07 -1.21
N ALA A 34 -22.78 4.59 -2.42
CA ALA A 34 -23.16 5.95 -2.78
C ALA A 34 -24.68 6.17 -2.79
N GLU A 35 -25.46 5.19 -3.25
CA GLU A 35 -26.93 5.31 -3.36
C GLU A 35 -27.66 5.36 -2.01
N LEU A 36 -27.00 4.95 -0.92
CA LEU A 36 -27.54 5.05 0.44
C LEU A 36 -27.63 6.51 0.93
N ARG A 37 -27.04 7.45 0.19
CA ARG A 37 -27.01 8.88 0.53
C ARG A 37 -27.99 9.66 -0.33
N THR A 38 -28.74 10.56 0.31
CA THR A 38 -29.55 11.59 -0.39
C THR A 38 -28.79 12.91 -0.52
N ALA A 39 -27.81 13.14 0.34
CA ALA A 39 -26.84 14.24 0.29
C ALA A 39 -25.47 13.73 0.70
N PHE A 40 -24.39 14.32 0.18
CA PHE A 40 -23.03 13.85 0.41
C PHE A 40 -22.28 14.79 1.36
N THR A 41 -22.11 14.36 2.62
CA THR A 41 -21.29 15.12 3.57
C THR A 41 -19.80 14.98 3.25
N THR A 42 -18.96 15.83 3.85
CA THR A 42 -17.50 15.66 3.78
C THR A 42 -17.03 14.27 4.26
N GLY A 43 -17.70 13.72 5.28
CA GLY A 43 -17.43 12.39 5.80
C GLY A 43 -17.73 11.31 4.76
N ASP A 44 -18.90 11.39 4.11
CA ASP A 44 -19.31 10.46 3.06
C ASP A 44 -18.34 10.48 1.87
N ILE A 45 -17.97 11.67 1.41
CA ILE A 45 -17.07 11.84 0.27
C ILE A 45 -15.69 11.27 0.58
N THR A 46 -15.20 11.49 1.80
CA THR A 46 -13.93 10.94 2.27
C THR A 46 -13.96 9.41 2.36
N TYR A 47 -15.07 8.85 2.84
CA TYR A 47 -15.32 7.42 2.90
C TYR A 47 -15.38 6.79 1.49
N LEU A 48 -16.23 7.33 0.61
CA LEU A 48 -16.39 6.86 -0.77
C LEU A 48 -15.10 7.01 -1.57
N ALA A 49 -14.33 8.09 -1.33
CA ALA A 49 -13.00 8.26 -1.92
C ALA A 49 -12.08 7.11 -1.54
N ASN A 50 -12.12 6.64 -0.28
CA ASN A 50 -11.31 5.50 0.16
C ASN A 50 -11.86 4.15 -0.29
N LEU A 51 -13.18 4.00 -0.42
CA LEU A 51 -13.83 2.80 -0.98
C LEU A 51 -13.55 2.64 -2.48
N CYS A 52 -13.44 3.75 -3.21
CA CYS A 52 -13.16 3.77 -4.64
C CYS A 52 -11.78 3.21 -4.98
N HIS A 53 -11.69 2.32 -5.96
CA HIS A 53 -10.43 1.68 -6.36
C HIS A 53 -9.77 2.30 -7.60
N ASP A 54 -10.29 3.43 -8.11
CA ASP A 54 -9.85 4.08 -9.36
C ASP A 54 -9.94 3.09 -10.55
N CYS A 55 -11.09 2.43 -10.66
CA CYS A 55 -11.37 1.42 -11.69
C CYS A 55 -11.69 2.05 -13.05
N ARG A 56 -12.16 3.31 -13.05
CA ARG A 56 -12.49 4.14 -14.22
C ARG A 56 -13.64 3.64 -15.10
N ALA A 57 -14.26 2.52 -14.77
CA ALA A 57 -15.45 2.02 -15.47
C ALA A 57 -16.59 3.05 -15.49
N CYS A 58 -16.84 3.72 -14.35
CA CYS A 58 -17.85 4.78 -14.29
C CYS A 58 -17.55 5.96 -15.24
N TYR A 59 -16.28 6.32 -15.42
CA TYR A 59 -15.90 7.39 -16.37
C TYR A 59 -16.14 6.96 -17.82
N GLN A 60 -15.77 5.72 -18.17
CA GLN A 60 -15.95 5.20 -19.53
C GLN A 60 -17.43 5.08 -19.92
N ALA A 61 -18.28 4.71 -18.98
CA ALA A 61 -19.72 4.61 -19.21
C ALA A 61 -20.46 5.96 -19.11
N CYS A 62 -19.82 7.03 -18.64
CA CYS A 62 -20.52 8.26 -18.30
C CYS A 62 -20.90 9.07 -19.55
N MET A 63 -22.20 9.27 -19.77
CA MET A 63 -22.73 10.17 -20.80
C MET A 63 -22.39 11.65 -20.56
N TYR A 64 -21.98 12.00 -19.34
CA TYR A 64 -21.65 13.36 -18.90
C TYR A 64 -20.14 13.57 -18.70
N ALA A 65 -19.30 12.62 -19.11
CA ALA A 65 -17.86 12.83 -19.17
C ALA A 65 -17.52 13.94 -20.18
N PRO A 66 -16.36 14.60 -20.06
CA PRO A 66 -15.91 15.57 -21.06
C PRO A 66 -15.98 15.00 -22.49
N PRO A 67 -16.46 15.78 -23.47
CA PRO A 67 -16.62 17.24 -23.45
C PRO A 67 -18.01 17.75 -22.98
N HIS A 68 -18.87 16.91 -22.39
CA HIS A 68 -20.16 17.38 -21.87
C HIS A 68 -19.99 18.51 -20.84
N GLU A 69 -20.94 19.45 -20.77
CA GLU A 69 -20.86 20.65 -19.91
C GLU A 69 -20.69 20.34 -18.41
N PHE A 70 -21.27 19.24 -17.93
CA PHE A 70 -21.09 18.77 -16.56
C PHE A 70 -19.67 18.25 -16.27
N GLY A 71 -18.93 17.84 -17.29
CA GLY A 71 -17.51 17.49 -17.21
C GLY A 71 -17.15 16.41 -16.19
N ILE A 72 -18.00 15.40 -15.98
CA ILE A 72 -17.87 14.43 -14.88
C ILE A 72 -16.58 13.61 -15.01
N ASN A 73 -15.74 13.64 -13.99
CA ASN A 73 -14.54 12.83 -13.87
C ASN A 73 -14.37 12.31 -12.44
N LEU A 74 -15.33 11.47 -12.03
CA LEU A 74 -15.43 10.98 -10.67
C LEU A 74 -14.17 10.23 -10.19
N PRO A 75 -13.47 9.43 -11.03
CA PRO A 75 -12.20 8.83 -10.63
C PRO A 75 -11.15 9.87 -10.24
N ARG A 76 -11.07 11.00 -10.96
CA ARG A 76 -10.16 12.09 -10.62
C ARG A 76 -10.59 12.80 -9.35
N ALA A 77 -11.85 13.22 -9.23
CA ALA A 77 -12.36 13.93 -8.05
C ALA A 77 -12.10 13.13 -6.77
N LEU A 78 -12.47 11.84 -6.76
CA LEU A 78 -12.23 10.95 -5.60
C LEU A 78 -10.75 10.64 -5.38
N SER A 79 -9.92 10.63 -6.44
CA SER A 79 -8.46 10.47 -6.32
C SER A 79 -7.79 11.69 -5.68
N GLU A 80 -8.27 12.89 -5.97
CA GLU A 80 -7.81 14.14 -5.38
C GLU A 80 -8.22 14.26 -3.91
N VAL A 81 -9.48 13.99 -3.58
CA VAL A 81 -9.95 13.88 -2.17
C VAL A 81 -9.12 12.85 -1.40
N ARG A 82 -8.87 11.68 -1.99
CA ARG A 82 -8.04 10.65 -1.34
C ARG A 82 -6.62 11.13 -1.05
N ALA A 83 -6.03 11.88 -1.97
CA ALA A 83 -4.71 12.47 -1.77
C ALA A 83 -4.65 13.35 -0.53
N GLU A 84 -5.65 14.20 -0.39
CA GLU A 84 -5.72 15.15 0.71
C GLU A 84 -6.12 14.47 2.03
N THR A 85 -6.98 13.47 1.99
CA THR A 85 -7.39 12.73 3.20
C THR A 85 -6.27 11.86 3.78
N TYR A 86 -5.42 11.27 2.93
CA TYR A 86 -4.17 10.64 3.42
C TYR A 86 -3.33 11.69 4.13
N ALA A 87 -3.36 12.93 3.62
CA ALA A 87 -2.66 14.03 4.25
C ALA A 87 -3.21 14.39 5.63
N GLN A 88 -4.52 14.52 5.72
CA GLN A 88 -5.27 14.96 6.88
C GLN A 88 -5.28 13.96 8.05
N TYR A 89 -5.40 12.67 7.75
CA TYR A 89 -5.48 11.60 8.75
C TYR A 89 -4.12 11.09 9.23
N ALA A 90 -3.04 11.41 8.52
CA ALA A 90 -1.72 11.01 8.96
C ALA A 90 -1.39 11.55 10.36
N TRP A 91 -0.84 10.66 11.18
CA TRP A 91 -0.43 10.92 12.54
C TRP A 91 1.03 10.47 12.71
N PRO A 92 1.89 11.23 13.43
CA PRO A 92 1.71 12.62 13.85
C PRO A 92 1.77 13.58 12.65
N ARG A 93 0.89 14.60 12.62
CA ARG A 93 0.76 15.53 11.49
C ARG A 93 2.06 16.28 11.14
N ARG A 94 2.85 16.66 12.15
CA ARG A 94 4.11 17.39 11.95
C ARG A 94 5.13 16.53 11.18
N LEU A 95 5.24 15.26 11.54
CA LEU A 95 6.16 14.33 10.89
C LEU A 95 5.71 14.01 9.46
N ALA A 96 4.41 13.81 9.26
CA ALA A 96 3.83 13.57 7.95
C ALA A 96 4.19 14.65 6.92
N ARG A 97 4.36 15.92 7.34
CA ARG A 97 4.77 17.01 6.44
C ARG A 97 6.21 16.85 5.92
N HIS A 98 7.11 16.30 6.75
CA HIS A 98 8.54 16.19 6.43
C HIS A 98 8.88 14.88 5.72
N VAL A 99 8.10 13.83 5.94
CA VAL A 99 8.34 12.47 5.40
C VAL A 99 7.64 12.25 4.06
N ARG A 100 7.07 13.30 3.47
CA ARG A 100 6.29 13.22 2.23
C ARG A 100 7.02 13.70 1.00
N GLY A 101 6.75 13.00 -0.10
CA GLY A 101 7.25 13.31 -1.43
C GLY A 101 8.58 12.64 -1.74
N ASN A 102 8.89 12.60 -3.04
CA ASN A 102 10.01 11.83 -3.58
C ASN A 102 11.36 12.25 -2.97
N LEU A 103 11.56 13.54 -2.71
CA LEU A 103 12.79 14.05 -2.09
C LEU A 103 12.92 13.56 -0.63
N ALA A 104 11.83 13.57 0.14
CA ALA A 104 11.82 13.03 1.49
C ALA A 104 12.13 11.52 1.48
N THR A 105 11.52 10.76 0.56
CA THR A 105 11.80 9.33 0.40
C THR A 105 13.27 9.07 0.04
N ALA A 106 13.82 9.82 -0.91
CA ALA A 106 15.21 9.68 -1.33
C ALA A 106 16.19 10.07 -0.21
N THR A 107 15.94 11.16 0.51
CA THR A 107 16.80 11.62 1.61
C THR A 107 16.76 10.67 2.80
N ILE A 108 15.58 10.15 3.17
CA ILE A 108 15.44 9.14 4.23
C ILE A 108 16.14 7.84 3.84
N GLY A 109 15.99 7.41 2.58
CA GLY A 109 16.71 6.23 2.08
C GLY A 109 18.22 6.40 2.08
N ALA A 110 18.72 7.56 1.63
CA ALA A 110 20.15 7.89 1.68
C ALA A 110 20.68 7.94 3.12
N ALA A 111 19.91 8.52 4.06
CA ALA A 111 20.26 8.56 5.47
C ALA A 111 20.26 7.16 6.10
N GLY A 112 19.26 6.34 5.80
CA GLY A 112 19.18 4.95 6.26
C GLY A 112 20.34 4.10 5.74
N LEU A 113 20.66 4.24 4.45
CA LEU A 113 21.83 3.61 3.84
C LEU A 113 23.15 4.10 4.48
N GLY A 114 23.30 5.42 4.65
CA GLY A 114 24.47 6.01 5.29
C GLY A 114 24.65 5.52 6.73
N LEU A 115 23.56 5.41 7.49
CA LEU A 115 23.57 4.86 8.85
C LEU A 115 23.95 3.38 8.85
N ALA A 116 23.42 2.58 7.92
CA ALA A 116 23.77 1.17 7.81
C ALA A 116 25.26 0.97 7.45
N LEU A 117 25.78 1.75 6.50
CA LEU A 117 27.20 1.77 6.12
C LEU A 117 28.08 2.17 7.32
N LEU A 118 27.72 3.25 8.02
CA LEU A 118 28.45 3.72 9.20
C LEU A 118 28.46 2.67 10.32
N THR A 119 27.33 1.99 10.55
CA THR A 119 27.20 0.97 11.59
C THR A 119 28.11 -0.23 11.30
N VAL A 120 28.15 -0.71 10.06
CA VAL A 120 29.07 -1.79 9.67
C VAL A 120 30.52 -1.36 9.82
N TRP A 121 30.86 -0.14 9.40
CA TRP A 121 32.21 0.39 9.53
C TRP A 121 32.66 0.51 11.00
N LEU A 122 31.82 1.08 11.88
CA LEU A 122 32.13 1.26 13.29
C LEU A 122 32.22 -0.05 14.08
N THR A 123 31.44 -1.06 13.71
CA THR A 123 31.37 -2.31 14.49
C THR A 123 32.46 -3.31 14.13
N GLY A 124 33.14 -3.17 12.97
CA GLY A 124 34.34 -3.96 12.69
C GLY A 124 34.99 -3.77 11.32
N GLY A 125 35.01 -2.54 10.79
CA GLY A 125 35.88 -2.14 9.68
C GLY A 125 35.37 -2.52 8.28
N ALA A 126 36.16 -2.13 7.26
CA ALA A 126 35.80 -2.30 5.85
C ALA A 126 35.76 -3.78 5.39
N ASP A 127 36.47 -4.66 6.10
CA ASP A 127 36.55 -6.08 5.75
C ASP A 127 35.19 -6.78 5.85
N ARG A 128 34.28 -6.27 6.70
CA ARG A 128 32.91 -6.80 6.85
C ARG A 128 32.03 -6.63 5.61
N PHE A 129 32.41 -5.75 4.69
CA PHE A 129 31.69 -5.60 3.42
C PHE A 129 31.98 -6.73 2.43
N PHE A 130 33.06 -7.49 2.65
CA PHE A 130 33.60 -8.50 1.74
C PHE A 130 33.73 -9.88 2.41
N VAL A 131 32.67 -10.35 3.07
CA VAL A 131 32.64 -11.63 3.80
C VAL A 131 31.63 -12.61 3.18
N ALA A 132 32.06 -13.86 2.95
CA ALA A 132 31.19 -14.95 2.52
C ALA A 132 30.60 -15.70 3.73
N TYR A 133 29.40 -16.31 3.59
CA TYR A 133 28.80 -17.12 4.65
C TYR A 133 29.03 -18.61 4.48
N ASP A 134 29.57 -19.20 5.52
CA ASP A 134 29.80 -20.64 5.65
C ASP A 134 29.47 -21.20 7.04
N ALA A 135 29.09 -20.35 8.02
CA ALA A 135 28.79 -20.77 9.39
C ALA A 135 27.45 -20.24 9.95
N PRO A 136 26.80 -20.97 10.88
CA PRO A 136 25.66 -20.47 11.65
C PRO A 136 25.97 -19.14 12.35
N GLY A 137 25.01 -18.21 12.33
CA GLY A 137 25.13 -16.91 12.99
C GLY A 137 26.11 -15.94 12.32
N ALA A 138 26.72 -16.30 11.17
CA ALA A 138 27.66 -15.44 10.44
C ALA A 138 27.05 -14.09 10.06
N PHE A 139 25.72 -14.02 9.94
CA PHE A 139 24.96 -12.78 9.70
C PHE A 139 25.21 -11.70 10.74
N TYR A 140 25.26 -12.11 12.00
CA TYR A 140 25.40 -11.17 13.11
C TYR A 140 26.81 -10.65 13.29
N ARG A 141 27.79 -11.20 12.54
CA ARG A 141 29.14 -10.63 12.44
C ARG A 141 29.17 -9.39 11.57
N ILE A 142 28.29 -9.28 10.57
CA ILE A 142 28.20 -8.09 9.70
C ILE A 142 27.40 -7.00 10.40
N VAL A 143 26.16 -7.32 10.80
CA VAL A 143 25.29 -6.43 11.56
C VAL A 143 24.85 -7.14 12.83
N PRO A 144 25.28 -6.69 14.02
CA PRO A 144 24.89 -7.31 15.29
C PRO A 144 23.37 -7.45 15.43
N TYR A 145 22.93 -8.60 15.95
CA TYR A 145 21.50 -8.94 16.05
C TYR A 145 20.64 -7.84 16.67
N LEU A 146 21.08 -7.26 17.79
CA LEU A 146 20.34 -6.18 18.47
C LEU A 146 20.21 -4.90 17.63
N LEU A 147 21.19 -4.61 16.77
CA LEU A 147 21.14 -3.46 15.86
C LEU A 147 20.17 -3.67 14.69
N MET A 148 19.75 -4.91 14.42
CA MET A 148 18.65 -5.19 13.51
C MET A 148 17.31 -5.22 14.24
N LEU A 149 17.24 -5.98 15.35
CA LEU A 149 16.00 -6.26 16.05
C LEU A 149 15.37 -4.99 16.64
N VAL A 150 16.15 -4.19 17.38
CA VAL A 150 15.63 -3.03 18.11
C VAL A 150 15.05 -1.98 17.15
N PRO A 151 15.77 -1.53 16.09
CA PRO A 151 15.19 -0.59 15.13
C PRO A 151 13.99 -1.18 14.38
N ALA A 152 14.04 -2.47 13.99
CA ALA A 152 12.93 -3.10 13.30
C ALA A 152 11.65 -3.13 14.15
N LEU A 153 11.75 -3.52 15.43
CA LEU A 153 10.63 -3.50 16.36
C LEU A 153 10.13 -2.09 16.62
N ALA A 154 11.03 -1.13 16.90
CA ALA A 154 10.66 0.25 17.17
C ALA A 154 9.89 0.88 15.99
N VAL A 155 10.38 0.70 14.76
CA VAL A 155 9.71 1.23 13.56
C VAL A 155 8.42 0.46 13.27
N SER A 156 8.35 -0.85 13.54
CA SER A 156 7.12 -1.64 13.38
C SER A 156 6.02 -1.20 14.35
N CYS A 157 6.35 -1.02 15.63
CA CYS A 157 5.41 -0.50 16.64
C CYS A 157 4.95 0.91 16.27
N PHE A 158 5.87 1.77 15.81
CA PHE A 158 5.53 3.10 15.32
C PHE A 158 4.58 3.04 14.12
N PHE A 159 4.87 2.20 13.12
CA PHE A 159 4.01 1.99 11.96
C PHE A 159 2.59 1.58 12.37
N LEU A 160 2.47 0.58 13.25
CA LEU A 160 1.19 0.08 13.76
C LEU A 160 0.39 1.20 14.47
N ALA A 161 1.05 2.01 15.29
CA ALA A 161 0.41 3.15 15.95
C ALA A 161 -0.10 4.18 14.92
N VAL A 162 0.73 4.56 13.94
CA VAL A 162 0.35 5.53 12.90
C VAL A 162 -0.88 5.07 12.12
N VAL A 163 -0.89 3.81 11.67
CA VAL A 163 -2.02 3.31 10.88
C VAL A 163 -3.27 3.09 11.73
N TRP A 164 -3.12 2.68 12.99
CA TRP A 164 -4.23 2.56 13.93
C TRP A 164 -4.93 3.90 14.15
N PHE A 165 -4.18 4.94 14.52
CA PHE A 165 -4.75 6.28 14.73
C PHE A 165 -5.34 6.87 13.44
N GLY A 166 -4.71 6.62 12.30
CA GLY A 166 -5.24 7.01 10.99
C GLY A 166 -6.59 6.33 10.70
N ALA A 167 -6.70 5.02 10.91
CA ALA A 167 -7.91 4.25 10.68
C ALA A 167 -9.07 4.72 11.56
N VAL A 168 -8.81 4.88 12.86
CA VAL A 168 -9.82 5.36 13.83
C VAL A 168 -10.36 6.73 13.41
N ARG A 169 -9.46 7.66 13.02
CA ARG A 169 -9.87 9.00 12.56
C ARG A 169 -10.67 8.96 11.27
N LEU A 170 -10.34 8.09 10.32
CA LEU A 170 -11.11 7.92 9.10
C LEU A 170 -12.51 7.39 9.39
N ILE A 171 -12.64 6.36 10.23
CA ILE A 171 -13.93 5.76 10.59
C ILE A 171 -14.81 6.79 11.31
N GLN A 172 -14.26 7.48 12.30
CA GLN A 172 -14.99 8.53 13.03
C GLN A 172 -15.35 9.72 12.12
N GLY A 173 -14.43 10.13 11.24
CA GLY A 173 -14.66 11.21 10.28
C GLY A 173 -15.72 10.88 9.22
N ALA A 174 -15.93 9.60 8.93
CA ALA A 174 -17.00 9.10 8.07
C ALA A 174 -18.35 8.93 8.79
N GLY A 175 -18.46 9.29 10.08
CA GLY A 175 -19.66 9.06 10.89
C GLY A 175 -19.84 7.61 11.34
N GLY A 176 -18.81 6.77 11.15
CA GLY A 176 -18.78 5.38 11.60
C GLY A 176 -18.54 5.24 13.11
N SER A 177 -19.03 4.14 13.70
CA SER A 177 -18.80 3.81 15.11
C SER A 177 -17.89 2.60 15.23
N LEU A 178 -16.87 2.68 16.09
CA LEU A 178 -15.99 1.55 16.39
C LEU A 178 -16.74 0.38 17.04
N GLN A 179 -17.82 0.67 17.77
CA GLN A 179 -18.64 -0.38 18.37
C GLN A 179 -19.36 -1.22 17.31
N ALA A 180 -19.73 -0.61 16.18
CA ALA A 180 -20.37 -1.32 15.08
C ALA A 180 -19.41 -2.29 14.37
N LEU A 181 -18.09 -2.11 14.56
CA LEU A 181 -17.05 -2.99 14.02
C LEU A 181 -16.77 -4.23 14.89
N LEU A 182 -17.46 -4.41 16.03
CA LEU A 182 -17.28 -5.58 16.90
C LEU A 182 -17.94 -6.86 16.35
N GLY A 183 -18.80 -6.74 15.32
CA GLY A 183 -19.49 -7.89 14.74
C GLY A 183 -18.55 -8.79 13.93
N PRO A 184 -18.47 -10.11 14.22
CA PRO A 184 -17.54 -11.01 13.53
C PRO A 184 -17.88 -11.20 12.04
N ARG A 185 -19.16 -11.17 11.67
CA ARG A 185 -19.60 -11.31 10.26
C ARG A 185 -19.05 -10.19 9.37
N VAL A 186 -19.09 -8.94 9.87
CA VAL A 186 -18.55 -7.76 9.19
C VAL A 186 -17.09 -7.96 8.79
N TRP A 187 -16.28 -8.56 9.68
CA TRP A 187 -14.88 -8.85 9.41
C TRP A 187 -14.68 -10.00 8.41
N ILE A 188 -15.50 -11.05 8.48
CA ILE A 188 -15.43 -12.17 7.53
C ILE A 188 -15.75 -11.68 6.11
N ASP A 189 -16.82 -10.91 5.95
CA ASP A 189 -17.25 -10.39 4.65
C ASP A 189 -16.23 -9.38 4.09
N ALA A 190 -15.72 -8.49 4.94
CA ALA A 190 -14.66 -7.57 4.54
C ALA A 190 -13.36 -8.28 4.17
N ALA A 191 -12.98 -9.34 4.90
CA ALA A 191 -11.81 -10.15 4.57
C ALA A 191 -11.99 -10.85 3.22
N ALA A 192 -13.18 -11.40 2.94
CA ALA A 192 -13.49 -11.99 1.64
C ALA A 192 -13.34 -10.96 0.50
N ASP A 193 -13.88 -9.74 0.66
CA ASP A 193 -13.75 -8.68 -0.35
C ASP A 193 -12.30 -8.26 -0.59
N VAL A 194 -11.50 -8.16 0.47
CA VAL A 194 -10.08 -7.77 0.40
C VAL A 194 -9.25 -8.86 -0.28
N LEU A 195 -9.42 -10.12 0.12
CA LEU A 195 -8.68 -11.25 -0.45
C LEU A 195 -9.06 -11.49 -1.92
N ALA A 196 -10.34 -11.32 -2.27
CA ALA A 196 -10.80 -11.41 -3.65
C ALA A 196 -10.46 -10.16 -4.48
N LEU A 197 -10.00 -9.07 -3.85
CA LEU A 197 -9.81 -7.76 -4.47
C LEU A 197 -11.08 -7.30 -5.22
N ARG A 198 -12.27 -7.53 -4.63
CA ARG A 198 -13.57 -7.31 -5.28
C ARG A 198 -13.69 -5.95 -5.95
N TYR A 199 -13.25 -4.90 -5.25
CA TYR A 199 -13.34 -3.52 -5.75
C TYR A 199 -12.39 -3.22 -6.93
N LEU A 200 -11.35 -4.04 -7.17
CA LEU A 200 -10.55 -3.99 -8.41
C LEU A 200 -11.22 -4.72 -9.58
N GLY A 201 -12.35 -5.40 -9.37
CA GLY A 201 -13.18 -5.97 -10.42
C GLY A 201 -14.24 -5.00 -10.98
N GLY A 202 -14.32 -3.77 -10.47
CA GLY A 202 -15.38 -2.83 -10.86
C GLY A 202 -16.76 -3.35 -10.47
N GLY A 203 -17.78 -3.07 -11.28
CA GLY A 203 -19.13 -3.61 -11.10
C GLY A 203 -19.32 -5.06 -11.57
N GLY A 204 -18.26 -5.72 -12.08
CA GLY A 204 -18.32 -7.12 -12.53
C GLY A 204 -17.40 -7.42 -13.72
N ASP A 205 -17.25 -6.44 -14.63
CA ASP A 205 -16.55 -6.63 -15.91
C ASP A 205 -15.06 -6.27 -15.88
N GLU A 206 -14.42 -6.13 -14.72
CA GLU A 206 -13.05 -5.61 -14.54
C GLU A 206 -12.92 -4.09 -14.76
N CYS A 207 -11.69 -3.59 -14.66
CA CYS A 207 -11.39 -2.16 -14.72
C CYS A 207 -10.85 -1.69 -16.07
N TYR A 208 -11.20 -0.45 -16.41
CA TYR A 208 -10.67 0.28 -17.56
C TYR A 208 -9.34 0.94 -17.18
N TYR A 209 -8.30 0.12 -17.07
CA TYR A 209 -6.95 0.56 -16.73
C TYR A 209 -5.90 -0.36 -17.40
N PRO A 210 -4.92 0.18 -18.15
CA PRO A 210 -4.57 1.59 -18.30
C PRO A 210 -5.29 2.27 -19.48
N GLY A 211 -5.88 1.48 -20.38
CA GLY A 211 -6.62 1.92 -21.55
C GLY A 211 -8.10 2.20 -21.25
N GLN A 212 -8.81 2.67 -22.29
CA GLN A 212 -10.20 3.12 -22.21
C GLN A 212 -11.15 2.24 -23.05
N ASP A 213 -10.60 1.45 -23.97
CA ASP A 213 -11.41 0.79 -25.01
C ASP A 213 -12.06 -0.51 -24.54
N ARG A 214 -11.42 -1.21 -23.61
CA ARG A 214 -11.92 -2.48 -23.07
C ARG A 214 -11.50 -2.67 -21.62
N PRO A 215 -12.33 -3.34 -20.80
CA PRO A 215 -11.95 -3.64 -19.45
C PRO A 215 -10.84 -4.72 -19.41
N SER A 216 -10.07 -4.72 -18.33
CA SER A 216 -8.92 -5.61 -18.18
C SER A 216 -8.66 -5.99 -16.71
N ALA A 217 -8.45 -7.29 -16.48
CA ALA A 217 -8.04 -7.82 -15.17
C ALA A 217 -6.54 -7.59 -14.85
N VAL A 218 -5.74 -7.07 -15.80
CA VAL A 218 -4.27 -7.01 -15.66
C VAL A 218 -3.84 -6.23 -14.42
N ARG A 219 -4.52 -5.12 -14.09
CA ARG A 219 -4.24 -4.38 -12.85
C ARG A 219 -4.53 -5.21 -11.60
N ARG A 220 -5.64 -5.96 -11.58
CA ARG A 220 -6.01 -6.83 -10.46
C ARG A 220 -4.98 -7.93 -10.28
N VAL A 221 -4.59 -8.62 -11.36
CA VAL A 221 -3.57 -9.67 -11.33
C VAL A 221 -2.24 -9.14 -10.82
N LEU A 222 -1.73 -8.04 -11.37
CA LEU A 222 -0.46 -7.45 -10.92
C LEU A 222 -0.53 -6.96 -9.47
N HIS A 223 -1.67 -6.41 -9.05
CA HIS A 223 -1.88 -6.06 -7.65
C HIS A 223 -1.95 -7.29 -6.74
N SER A 224 -2.53 -8.40 -7.19
CA SER A 224 -2.49 -9.69 -6.48
C SER A 224 -1.05 -10.17 -6.31
N CYS A 225 -0.22 -10.06 -7.35
CA CYS A 225 1.21 -10.40 -7.25
C CYS A 225 1.92 -9.58 -6.16
N VAL A 226 1.65 -8.26 -6.07
CA VAL A 226 2.18 -7.42 -4.98
C VAL A 226 1.61 -7.82 -3.62
N PHE A 227 0.29 -7.95 -3.51
CA PHE A 227 -0.39 -8.24 -2.24
C PHE A 227 0.04 -9.59 -1.66
N TYR A 228 -0.12 -10.67 -2.43
CA TYR A 228 0.27 -12.00 -2.00
C TYR A 228 1.79 -12.12 -1.90
N GLY A 229 2.55 -11.45 -2.77
CA GLY A 229 4.01 -11.40 -2.67
C GLY A 229 4.48 -10.80 -1.35
N PHE A 230 3.88 -9.68 -0.93
CA PHE A 230 4.16 -9.06 0.37
C PHE A 230 3.76 -9.97 1.54
N VAL A 231 2.58 -10.61 1.49
CA VAL A 231 2.13 -11.55 2.52
C VAL A 231 3.10 -12.73 2.67
N LEU A 232 3.58 -13.29 1.55
CA LEU A 232 4.57 -14.37 1.55
C LEU A 232 5.92 -13.91 2.10
N ALA A 233 6.39 -12.70 1.76
CA ALA A 233 7.62 -12.13 2.32
C ALA A 233 7.51 -11.85 3.83
N PHE A 234 6.33 -11.41 4.30
CA PHE A 234 6.06 -11.28 5.72
C PHE A 234 6.06 -12.65 6.41
N ALA A 235 5.40 -13.65 5.83
CA ALA A 235 5.40 -15.03 6.35
C ALA A 235 6.81 -15.66 6.36
N SER A 236 7.66 -15.34 5.38
CA SER A 236 9.09 -15.67 5.37
C SER A 236 9.81 -15.10 6.60
N THR A 237 9.59 -13.82 6.91
CA THR A 237 10.19 -13.15 8.06
C THR A 237 9.71 -13.75 9.39
N VAL A 238 8.39 -13.98 9.51
CA VAL A 238 7.79 -14.59 10.71
C VAL A 238 8.28 -16.02 10.91
N SER A 239 8.32 -16.84 9.86
CA SER A 239 8.84 -18.21 9.96
C SER A 239 10.32 -18.25 10.31
N ALA A 240 11.15 -17.35 9.76
CA ALA A 240 12.54 -17.20 10.16
C ALA A 240 12.67 -16.84 11.65
N ALA A 241 11.85 -15.92 12.16
CA ALA A 241 11.83 -15.58 13.58
C ALA A 241 11.42 -16.77 14.46
N ILE A 242 10.41 -17.56 14.04
CA ILE A 242 10.01 -18.78 14.76
C ILE A 242 11.15 -19.80 14.80
N LEU A 243 11.79 -20.08 13.67
CA LEU A 243 12.89 -21.04 13.62
C LEU A 243 14.04 -20.63 14.54
N GLN A 244 14.39 -19.34 14.55
CA GLN A 244 15.47 -18.83 15.38
C GLN A 244 15.11 -18.74 16.87
N GLU A 245 14.01 -18.08 17.21
CA GLU A 245 13.70 -17.72 18.59
C GLU A 245 13.03 -18.87 19.36
N LEU A 246 12.23 -19.70 18.68
CA LEU A 246 11.53 -20.82 19.31
C LEU A 246 12.25 -22.17 19.12
N LEU A 247 12.88 -22.37 17.96
CA LEU A 247 13.56 -23.64 17.65
C LEU A 247 15.09 -23.54 17.71
N HIS A 248 15.65 -22.38 18.03
CA HIS A 248 17.09 -22.14 18.16
C HIS A 248 17.90 -22.54 16.91
N GLN A 249 17.28 -22.44 15.74
CA GLN A 249 17.93 -22.69 14.45
C GLN A 249 18.38 -21.36 13.87
N GLU A 250 19.68 -21.07 13.96
CA GLU A 250 20.23 -19.83 13.42
C GLU A 250 20.38 -19.87 11.89
N PRO A 251 20.23 -18.72 11.20
CA PRO A 251 20.58 -18.60 9.79
C PRO A 251 22.08 -18.88 9.56
N PRO A 252 22.51 -19.29 8.35
CA PRO A 252 21.74 -19.31 7.10
C PRO A 252 20.84 -20.55 6.94
N TYR A 253 19.60 -20.33 6.53
CA TYR A 253 18.65 -21.43 6.28
C TYR A 253 18.89 -22.13 4.92
N PRO A 254 18.63 -23.45 4.83
CA PRO A 254 18.66 -24.20 3.56
C PRO A 254 17.69 -23.61 2.51
N LEU A 255 18.00 -23.79 1.22
CA LEU A 255 17.16 -23.24 0.13
C LEU A 255 15.72 -23.77 0.13
N LEU A 256 15.54 -25.02 0.58
CA LEU A 256 14.24 -25.67 0.65
C LEU A 256 13.52 -25.45 2.00
N SER A 257 14.06 -24.59 2.86
CA SER A 257 13.40 -24.23 4.10
C SER A 257 12.18 -23.32 3.86
N VAL A 258 11.22 -23.38 4.77
CA VAL A 258 10.00 -22.56 4.72
C VAL A 258 10.30 -21.07 4.56
N PRO A 259 11.21 -20.45 5.36
CA PRO A 259 11.48 -19.02 5.20
C PRO A 259 12.03 -18.67 3.82
N VAL A 260 12.92 -19.50 3.26
CA VAL A 260 13.56 -19.20 1.98
C VAL A 260 12.59 -19.37 0.81
N ILE A 261 11.79 -20.45 0.78
CA ILE A 261 10.80 -20.67 -0.29
C ILE A 261 9.76 -19.54 -0.29
N LEU A 262 9.21 -19.19 0.88
CA LEU A 262 8.26 -18.08 1.01
C LEU A 262 8.89 -16.75 0.58
N GLY A 263 10.17 -16.54 0.92
CA GLY A 263 10.91 -15.34 0.55
C GLY A 263 11.16 -15.24 -0.96
N ILE A 264 11.52 -16.34 -1.62
CA ILE A 264 11.71 -16.39 -3.08
C ILE A 264 10.38 -16.13 -3.80
N ALA A 265 9.33 -16.86 -3.43
CA ALA A 265 8.02 -16.69 -4.04
C ALA A 265 7.46 -15.28 -3.80
N GLY A 266 7.60 -14.78 -2.57
CA GLY A 266 7.19 -13.43 -2.19
C GLY A 266 7.94 -12.34 -2.95
N GLY A 267 9.26 -12.43 -3.01
CA GLY A 267 10.12 -11.50 -3.76
C GLY A 267 9.82 -11.50 -5.26
N ALA A 268 9.70 -12.67 -5.88
CA ALA A 268 9.40 -12.79 -7.30
C ALA A 268 8.00 -12.23 -7.64
N GLY A 269 7.00 -12.54 -6.81
CA GLY A 269 5.65 -12.00 -6.93
C GLY A 269 5.62 -10.47 -6.80
N MET A 270 6.33 -9.93 -5.80
CA MET A 270 6.46 -8.48 -5.65
C MET A 270 7.06 -7.84 -6.89
N ILE A 271 8.23 -8.30 -7.37
CA ILE A 271 8.91 -7.74 -8.55
C ILE A 271 8.00 -7.74 -9.77
N ALA A 272 7.37 -8.87 -10.09
CA ALA A 272 6.45 -8.97 -11.21
C ALA A 272 5.28 -7.97 -11.08
N GLY A 273 4.71 -7.87 -9.89
CA GLY A 273 3.61 -6.95 -9.59
C GLY A 273 4.01 -5.47 -9.65
N THR A 274 5.09 -5.08 -8.97
CA THR A 274 5.54 -3.68 -8.88
C THR A 274 6.03 -3.17 -10.23
N SER A 275 6.87 -3.94 -10.93
CA SER A 275 7.34 -3.60 -12.27
C SER A 275 6.18 -3.49 -13.26
N GLY A 276 5.22 -4.43 -13.23
CA GLY A 276 4.03 -4.39 -14.07
C GLY A 276 3.13 -3.19 -13.78
N LEU A 277 2.90 -2.86 -12.49
CA LEU A 277 2.08 -1.71 -12.10
C LEU A 277 2.75 -0.37 -12.48
N LEU A 278 4.07 -0.28 -12.41
CA LEU A 278 4.83 0.88 -12.89
C LEU A 278 4.66 1.07 -14.40
N TRP A 279 4.76 -0.03 -15.17
CA TRP A 279 4.51 -0.01 -16.61
C TRP A 279 3.07 0.43 -16.95
N LEU A 280 2.07 -0.10 -16.24
CA LEU A 280 0.67 0.30 -16.41
C LEU A 280 0.49 1.80 -16.12
N LYS A 281 1.10 2.30 -15.05
CA LYS A 281 1.03 3.71 -14.66
C LYS A 281 1.63 4.63 -15.71
N ALA A 282 2.77 4.25 -16.30
CA ALA A 282 3.40 5.00 -17.37
C ALA A 282 2.50 5.15 -18.60
N ARG A 283 1.63 4.17 -18.87
CA ARG A 283 0.68 4.17 -19.99
C ARG A 283 -0.71 4.72 -19.65
N SER A 284 -1.03 4.88 -18.37
CA SER A 284 -2.37 5.30 -17.95
C SER A 284 -2.67 6.75 -18.32
N ASN A 285 -3.92 7.03 -18.72
CA ASN A 285 -4.36 8.40 -18.96
C ASN A 285 -4.24 9.24 -17.68
N ARG A 286 -3.41 10.30 -17.74
CA ARG A 286 -3.11 11.20 -16.62
C ARG A 286 -4.27 12.13 -16.27
N ALA A 287 -5.21 12.35 -17.20
CA ALA A 287 -6.38 13.21 -16.96
C ALA A 287 -7.41 12.59 -16.00
N LEU A 288 -7.35 11.27 -15.78
CA LEU A 288 -8.35 10.53 -15.00
C LEU A 288 -7.97 10.28 -13.54
N GLY A 289 -6.88 10.89 -13.06
CA GLY A 289 -6.43 10.69 -11.68
C GLY A 289 -5.54 11.82 -11.18
N ALA A 290 -5.45 11.96 -9.86
CA ALA A 290 -4.63 12.99 -9.24
C ALA A 290 -3.13 12.76 -9.50
N ALA A 291 -2.43 13.80 -9.94
CA ALA A 291 -0.97 13.76 -10.13
C ALA A 291 -0.22 13.45 -8.81
N ALA A 292 -0.74 13.92 -7.68
CA ALA A 292 -0.20 13.62 -6.35
C ALA A 292 -0.27 12.12 -6.03
N MET A 293 -1.40 11.46 -6.33
CA MET A 293 -1.53 10.00 -6.20
C MET A 293 -0.56 9.27 -7.11
N LEU A 294 -0.43 9.68 -8.38
CA LEU A 294 0.47 9.02 -9.31
C LEU A 294 1.93 9.06 -8.83
N ARG A 295 2.39 10.22 -8.34
CA ARG A 295 3.75 10.39 -7.80
C ARG A 295 3.99 9.53 -6.57
N MET A 296 3.05 9.54 -5.62
CA MET A 296 3.15 8.78 -4.38
C MET A 296 3.13 7.27 -4.65
N ASP A 297 2.30 6.82 -5.59
CA ASP A 297 2.24 5.44 -6.01
C ASP A 297 3.55 5.00 -6.68
N ALA A 298 4.08 5.80 -7.60
CA ALA A 298 5.34 5.49 -8.29
C ALA A 298 6.51 5.41 -7.31
N ALA A 299 6.63 6.36 -6.38
CA ALA A 299 7.68 6.36 -5.36
C ALA A 299 7.60 5.09 -4.48
N PHE A 300 6.39 4.73 -4.02
CA PHE A 300 6.20 3.52 -3.23
C PHE A 300 6.53 2.24 -4.01
N LEU A 301 6.06 2.12 -5.26
CA LEU A 301 6.31 0.94 -6.08
C LEU A 301 7.80 0.76 -6.37
N VAL A 302 8.54 1.83 -6.69
CA VAL A 302 9.99 1.76 -6.94
C VAL A 302 10.75 1.29 -5.70
N VAL A 303 10.45 1.86 -4.52
CA VAL A 303 11.13 1.45 -3.28
C VAL A 303 10.80 0.01 -2.91
N LEU A 304 9.55 -0.42 -3.10
CA LEU A 304 9.14 -1.81 -2.85
C LEU A 304 9.80 -2.79 -3.84
N ASP A 305 9.87 -2.42 -5.12
CA ASP A 305 10.54 -3.21 -6.17
C ASP A 305 12.03 -3.38 -5.86
N LEU A 306 12.71 -2.28 -5.49
CA LEU A 306 14.09 -2.31 -5.04
C LEU A 306 14.27 -3.18 -3.79
N ALA A 307 13.35 -3.11 -2.81
CA ALA A 307 13.43 -3.95 -1.62
C ALA A 307 13.35 -5.44 -2.00
N ALA A 308 12.45 -5.81 -2.91
CA ALA A 308 12.30 -7.18 -3.38
C ALA A 308 13.53 -7.67 -4.17
N ILE A 309 14.03 -6.86 -5.12
CA ILE A 309 15.23 -7.18 -5.92
C ILE A 309 16.44 -7.35 -5.01
N THR A 310 16.71 -6.38 -4.14
CA THR A 310 17.86 -6.41 -3.23
C THR A 310 17.77 -7.57 -2.23
N GLY A 311 16.56 -7.96 -1.80
CA GLY A 311 16.34 -9.13 -0.94
C GLY A 311 16.69 -10.44 -1.64
N LEU A 312 16.24 -10.65 -2.88
CA LEU A 312 16.59 -11.84 -3.67
C LEU A 312 18.08 -11.88 -4.03
N LEU A 313 18.68 -10.74 -4.36
CA LEU A 313 20.13 -10.64 -4.60
C LEU A 313 20.94 -10.97 -3.34
N THR A 314 20.48 -10.57 -2.16
CA THR A 314 21.11 -10.94 -0.88
C THR A 314 21.13 -12.47 -0.72
N LEU A 315 20.04 -13.15 -1.08
CA LEU A 315 20.00 -14.62 -1.08
C LEU A 315 20.94 -15.22 -2.14
N ALA A 316 20.93 -14.69 -3.37
CA ALA A 316 21.74 -15.21 -4.48
C ALA A 316 23.25 -15.05 -4.22
N LEU A 317 23.64 -13.94 -3.59
CA LEU A 317 25.04 -13.61 -3.29
C LEU A 317 25.52 -14.17 -1.95
N ARG A 318 24.71 -14.97 -1.25
CA ARG A 318 24.97 -15.36 0.15
C ARG A 318 26.29 -16.10 0.40
N THR A 319 26.83 -16.78 -0.60
CA THR A 319 28.12 -17.51 -0.50
C THR A 319 29.29 -16.72 -1.09
N THR A 320 29.06 -15.47 -1.49
CA THR A 320 30.07 -14.62 -2.13
C THR A 320 30.52 -13.50 -1.19
N PRO A 321 31.72 -12.91 -1.40
CA PRO A 321 32.15 -11.74 -0.63
C PRO A 321 31.19 -10.54 -0.76
N LEU A 322 30.42 -10.44 -1.84
CA LEU A 322 29.53 -9.29 -2.09
C LEU A 322 28.32 -9.23 -1.15
N LEU A 323 28.08 -10.27 -0.35
CA LEU A 323 26.93 -10.33 0.54
C LEU A 323 26.87 -9.16 1.51
N GLY A 324 27.97 -8.80 2.17
CA GLY A 324 27.98 -7.72 3.16
C GLY A 324 27.52 -6.40 2.56
N THR A 325 28.00 -6.09 1.35
CA THR A 325 27.59 -4.90 0.59
C THR A 325 26.12 -4.96 0.19
N MET A 326 25.68 -6.09 -0.36
CA MET A 326 24.28 -6.28 -0.79
C MET A 326 23.29 -6.20 0.38
N LEU A 327 23.66 -6.78 1.53
CA LEU A 327 22.86 -6.73 2.74
C LEU A 327 22.70 -5.29 3.25
N VAL A 328 23.77 -4.51 3.28
CA VAL A 328 23.71 -3.11 3.72
C VAL A 328 22.84 -2.28 2.79
N LEU A 329 22.96 -2.50 1.47
CA LEU A 329 22.07 -1.89 0.48
C LEU A 329 20.61 -2.27 0.73
N HIS A 330 20.32 -3.56 0.95
CA HIS A 330 18.98 -4.04 1.24
C HIS A 330 18.40 -3.41 2.51
N LEU A 331 19.17 -3.35 3.60
CA LEU A 331 18.76 -2.71 4.87
C LEU A 331 18.50 -1.20 4.70
N GLY A 332 19.32 -0.50 3.92
CA GLY A 332 19.10 0.91 3.59
C GLY A 332 17.78 1.13 2.83
N VAL A 333 17.47 0.26 1.87
CA VAL A 333 16.19 0.28 1.14
C VAL A 333 15.01 -0.04 2.06
N LEU A 334 15.13 -1.03 2.95
CA LEU A 334 14.10 -1.35 3.94
C LEU A 334 13.86 -0.18 4.90
N ALA A 335 14.91 0.50 5.37
CA ALA A 335 14.76 1.68 6.20
C ALA A 335 13.95 2.77 5.49
N ALA A 336 14.24 3.02 4.20
CA ALA A 336 13.47 3.93 3.37
C ALA A 336 11.98 3.52 3.29
N LEU A 337 11.73 2.24 3.02
CA LEU A 337 10.39 1.68 2.89
C LEU A 337 9.60 1.83 4.19
N TYR A 338 10.15 1.39 5.32
CA TYR A 338 9.44 1.37 6.61
C TYR A 338 9.14 2.77 7.14
N VAL A 339 10.08 3.72 7.01
CA VAL A 339 9.87 5.09 7.49
C VAL A 339 8.84 5.83 6.63
N THR A 340 8.82 5.57 5.32
CA THR A 340 7.92 6.28 4.40
C THR A 340 6.57 5.60 4.21
N ALA A 341 6.46 4.29 4.46
CA ALA A 341 5.22 3.52 4.35
C ALA A 341 4.01 4.14 5.09
N PRO A 342 4.12 4.60 6.36
CA PRO A 342 2.99 5.21 7.07
C PRO A 342 2.53 6.57 6.49
N TYR A 343 3.30 7.18 5.59
CA TYR A 343 3.00 8.51 5.04
C TYR A 343 2.87 8.53 3.51
N GLY A 344 3.14 7.40 2.86
CA GLY A 344 3.06 7.21 1.41
C GLY A 344 1.81 6.42 0.99
N LYS A 345 1.90 5.69 -0.13
CA LYS A 345 0.78 4.91 -0.66
C LYS A 345 0.44 3.69 0.19
N PHE A 346 1.38 3.15 0.95
CA PHE A 346 1.16 1.90 1.67
C PHE A 346 -0.07 1.95 2.58
N VAL A 347 -0.35 3.06 3.28
CA VAL A 347 -1.55 3.22 4.14
C VAL A 347 -2.90 2.98 3.46
N HIS A 348 -2.95 2.96 2.12
CA HIS A 348 -4.19 2.68 1.39
C HIS A 348 -4.84 1.35 1.78
N TRP A 349 -4.06 0.31 2.13
CA TRP A 349 -4.65 -0.97 2.51
C TRP A 349 -5.47 -0.85 3.78
N VAL A 350 -5.03 -0.02 4.73
CA VAL A 350 -5.72 0.26 5.99
C VAL A 350 -6.96 1.10 5.76
N TYR A 351 -6.84 2.19 5.00
CA TYR A 351 -7.98 3.08 4.74
C TYR A 351 -9.05 2.43 3.86
N ARG A 352 -8.64 1.57 2.91
CA ARG A 352 -9.58 0.76 2.11
C ARG A 352 -10.26 -0.30 2.95
N LEU A 353 -9.52 -1.02 3.80
CA LEU A 353 -10.12 -1.99 4.72
C LEU A 353 -11.13 -1.29 5.64
N ALA A 354 -10.77 -0.14 6.22
CA ALA A 354 -11.68 0.65 7.06
C ALA A 354 -12.94 1.09 6.31
N ALA A 355 -12.82 1.53 5.04
CA ALA A 355 -13.98 1.86 4.21
C ALA A 355 -14.82 0.60 3.89
N ILE A 356 -14.21 -0.53 3.55
CA ILE A 356 -14.95 -1.78 3.28
C ILE A 356 -15.71 -2.24 4.54
N LEU A 357 -15.05 -2.21 5.70
CA LEU A 357 -15.69 -2.53 6.98
C LEU A 357 -16.89 -1.62 7.26
N GLN A 358 -16.74 -0.31 7.04
CA GLN A 358 -17.84 0.65 7.18
C GLN A 358 -18.99 0.32 6.23
N HIS A 359 -18.70 -0.05 4.98
CA HIS A 359 -19.73 -0.46 4.02
C HIS A 359 -20.47 -1.73 4.47
N ARG A 360 -19.76 -2.73 4.98
CA ARG A 360 -20.37 -3.96 5.51
C ARG A 360 -21.23 -3.69 6.75
N VAL A 361 -20.85 -2.72 7.59
CA VAL A 361 -21.72 -2.24 8.67
C VAL A 361 -23.00 -1.61 8.11
N GLU A 362 -22.91 -0.75 7.09
CA GLU A 362 -24.07 -0.13 6.44
C GLU A 362 -25.02 -1.19 5.87
N GLU A 363 -24.52 -2.16 5.13
CA GLU A 363 -25.31 -3.28 4.58
C GLU A 363 -25.99 -4.11 5.68
N SER A 364 -25.27 -4.42 6.76
CA SER A 364 -25.84 -5.21 7.86
C SER A 364 -27.04 -4.53 8.54
N ARG A 365 -27.07 -3.20 8.54
CA ARG A 365 -28.18 -2.41 9.13
C ARG A 365 -29.40 -2.35 8.22
N LEU A 366 -29.22 -2.50 6.91
CA LEU A 366 -30.32 -2.53 5.94
C LEU A 366 -31.01 -3.90 5.91
N GLN A 367 -30.30 -4.95 6.30
CA GLN A 367 -30.80 -6.33 6.35
C GLN A 367 -31.43 -6.70 7.69
N ALA A 368 -31.24 -5.89 8.73
CA ALA A 368 -31.84 -6.04 10.06
C ALA A 368 -33.17 -5.30 10.14
#